data_AF-A0A6J2KEU4-F1
#
_entry.id   AF-A0A6J2KEU4-F1
#
_cell.length_a   1.000
_cell.length_b   1.000
_cell.length_c   1.000
_cell.angle_alpha   90.00
_cell.angle_beta   90.00
_cell.angle_gamma   90.00
#
_symmetry.space_group_name_H-M   'P 1'
#
loop_
_entity.id
_entity.type
_entity.pdbx_description
1 polymer ?
#
loop_
_entity_poly.entity_id
_entity_poly.type
_entity_poly.pdbx_seq_one_letter_code
_entity_poly.pdbx_strand_id
1 'polypeptide(L)'
;MKAFIFALAVACVAAVPYGDVDLAESQRIVDGIIENWISRAQLRLSPFDPIVNNEYAGGWHLPGGENILKVRGSVEGVNAAGFSTFELDSISYNLFTGQLHLSLSLNSVSASIDAAEGEVQIFDRKLTADASGGIAVSDVRVRAGAIVAVGVDGYSVRNVELELSIGEINSEIQLNLFGREVGGRISDFLNKLPYNLEKYQSQVSRVLEYLSEYIINRLLSRPSDAQ
;
A
#
# COMPACT_ATOMS: atom_id res chain seq x y z
N MET A 1 -1.91 7.31 -1.20
CA MET A 1 -0.47 7.27 -0.80
C MET A 1 0.33 6.19 -1.55
N LYS A 2 -0.12 4.94 -1.67
CA LYS A 2 0.61 3.89 -2.45
C LYS A 2 0.74 4.19 -3.95
N ALA A 3 -0.34 4.70 -4.54
CA ALA A 3 -0.40 5.33 -5.86
C ALA A 3 0.59 6.49 -6.08
N PHE A 4 0.87 7.25 -5.02
CA PHE A 4 1.75 8.40 -5.05
C PHE A 4 3.22 7.97 -5.09
N ILE A 5 3.58 6.88 -4.40
CA ILE A 5 4.95 6.35 -4.36
C ILE A 5 5.37 5.83 -5.74
N PHE A 6 4.49 5.11 -6.44
CA PHE A 6 4.76 4.59 -7.77
C PHE A 6 4.84 5.70 -8.83
N ALA A 7 3.89 6.64 -8.82
CA ALA A 7 3.91 7.76 -9.75
C ALA A 7 5.05 8.76 -9.51
N LEU A 8 5.56 8.85 -8.28
CA LEU A 8 6.71 9.67 -7.97
C LEU A 8 8.02 9.00 -8.37
N ALA A 9 8.14 7.67 -8.26
CA ALA A 9 9.27 6.91 -8.82
C ALA A 9 9.37 7.12 -10.34
N VAL A 10 8.23 7.11 -11.03
CA VAL A 10 8.13 7.42 -12.46
C VAL A 10 8.46 8.89 -12.76
N ALA A 11 8.03 9.83 -11.92
CA ALA A 11 8.38 11.25 -12.03
C ALA A 11 9.87 11.55 -11.74
N CYS A 12 10.56 10.68 -11.00
CA CYS A 12 11.99 10.81 -10.72
C CYS A 12 12.86 10.38 -11.91
N VAL A 13 12.43 9.38 -12.69
CA VAL A 13 13.05 9.04 -13.98
C VAL A 13 12.90 10.17 -14.99
N ALA A 14 11.76 10.87 -14.94
CA ALA A 14 11.50 12.03 -15.77
C ALA A 14 12.45 13.22 -15.45
N ALA A 15 12.92 13.38 -14.21
CA ALA A 15 13.67 14.58 -13.79
C ALA A 15 15.16 14.62 -14.19
N VAL A 16 15.65 13.70 -15.03
CA VAL A 16 17.06 13.71 -15.48
C VAL A 16 17.28 14.81 -16.54
N PRO A 17 18.18 15.78 -16.30
CA PRO A 17 18.52 16.81 -17.29
C PRO A 17 19.33 16.19 -18.44
N TYR A 18 18.91 16.46 -19.68
CA TYR A 18 19.67 16.13 -20.88
C TYR A 18 20.77 17.18 -21.13
N GLY A 19 22.01 16.78 -20.91
CA GLY A 19 23.19 17.29 -21.61
C GLY A 19 23.94 16.10 -22.22
N ASP A 20 25.02 16.34 -22.98
CA ASP A 20 25.93 15.30 -23.51
C ASP A 20 26.58 14.51 -22.34
N VAL A 21 25.82 13.58 -21.77
CA VAL A 21 26.22 12.73 -20.66
C VAL A 21 26.29 11.31 -21.19
N ASP A 22 27.40 10.65 -20.91
CA ASP A 22 27.68 9.28 -21.34
C ASP A 22 26.49 8.36 -20.99
N LEU A 23 26.10 7.46 -21.90
CA LEU A 23 24.88 6.64 -21.76
C LEU A 23 24.95 5.73 -20.52
N ALA A 24 26.15 5.25 -20.17
CA ALA A 24 26.40 4.48 -18.96
C ALA A 24 26.34 5.35 -17.69
N GLU A 25 26.66 6.63 -17.80
CA GLU A 25 26.57 7.61 -16.71
C GLU A 25 25.09 8.01 -16.48
N SER A 26 24.31 8.13 -17.56
CA SER A 26 22.87 8.41 -17.51
C SER A 26 22.06 7.29 -16.85
N GLN A 27 22.39 6.01 -17.11
CA GLN A 27 21.77 4.87 -16.40
C GLN A 27 22.09 4.90 -14.89
N ARG A 28 23.36 5.12 -14.53
CA ARG A 28 23.78 5.27 -13.13
C ARG A 28 23.08 6.45 -12.43
N ILE A 29 22.79 7.53 -13.14
CA ILE A 29 22.07 8.68 -12.60
C ILE A 29 20.61 8.30 -12.29
N VAL A 30 19.91 7.61 -13.20
CA VAL A 30 18.52 7.17 -12.98
C VAL A 30 18.43 6.21 -11.81
N ASP A 31 19.32 5.20 -11.78
CA ASP A 31 19.39 4.21 -10.70
C ASP A 31 19.66 4.92 -9.36
N GLY A 32 20.65 5.83 -9.33
CA GLY A 32 20.99 6.61 -8.14
C GLY A 32 19.86 7.55 -7.66
N ILE A 33 19.05 8.11 -8.57
CA ILE A 33 17.89 8.94 -8.17
C ILE A 33 16.83 8.08 -7.49
N ILE A 34 16.53 6.90 -8.05
CA ILE A 34 15.51 6.00 -7.50
C ILE A 34 15.96 5.37 -6.19
N GLU A 35 17.21 4.92 -6.10
CA GLU A 35 17.81 4.42 -4.87
C GLU A 35 17.73 5.48 -3.76
N ASN A 36 18.17 6.71 -4.04
CA ASN A 36 18.06 7.82 -3.07
C ASN A 36 16.61 8.11 -2.67
N TRP A 37 15.65 7.90 -3.56
CA TRP A 37 14.24 8.08 -3.24
C TRP A 37 13.71 6.99 -2.31
N ILE A 38 14.04 5.74 -2.59
CA ILE A 38 13.69 4.58 -1.77
C ILE A 38 14.29 4.75 -0.38
N SER A 39 15.57 5.10 -0.28
CA SER A 39 16.20 5.38 1.02
C SER A 39 15.52 6.52 1.77
N ARG A 40 15.10 7.59 1.08
CA ARG A 40 14.33 8.69 1.70
C ARG A 40 12.94 8.28 2.14
N ALA A 41 12.26 7.41 1.39
CA ALA A 41 10.96 6.89 1.75
C ALA A 41 11.05 6.00 2.99
N GLN A 42 12.05 5.12 3.05
CA GLN A 42 12.34 4.31 4.22
C GLN A 42 12.61 5.20 5.44
N LEU A 43 13.52 6.17 5.33
CA LEU A 43 13.85 7.11 6.41
C LEU A 43 12.63 7.88 6.95
N ARG A 44 11.63 8.16 6.11
CA ARG A 44 10.38 8.82 6.53
C ARG A 44 9.41 7.88 7.22
N LEU A 45 9.47 6.59 6.92
CA LEU A 45 8.58 5.57 7.49
C LEU A 45 9.18 4.93 8.75
N SER A 46 10.51 4.86 8.88
CA SER A 46 11.19 4.30 10.05
C SER A 46 10.73 4.86 11.40
N PRO A 47 10.43 6.17 11.56
CA PRO A 47 9.92 6.70 12.83
C PRO A 47 8.51 6.17 13.20
N PHE A 48 7.78 5.65 12.22
CA PHE A 48 6.43 5.10 12.39
C PHE A 48 6.45 3.57 12.28
N ASP A 49 7.60 2.91 12.42
CA ASP A 49 7.73 1.46 12.28
C ASP A 49 8.70 0.91 13.35
N PRO A 50 8.23 0.18 14.37
CA PRO A 50 6.86 -0.28 14.55
C PRO A 50 5.93 0.79 15.12
N ILE A 51 4.67 0.76 14.69
CA ILE A 51 3.57 1.46 15.37
C ILE A 51 3.20 0.62 16.58
N VAL A 52 3.51 1.10 17.77
CA VAL A 52 3.11 0.46 19.03
C VAL A 52 2.31 1.45 19.85
N ASN A 53 1.05 1.11 20.13
CA ASN A 53 0.20 1.91 21.01
C ASN A 53 -0.54 0.99 21.98
N ASN A 54 -0.50 1.40 23.25
CA ASN A 54 -1.08 0.60 24.32
C ASN A 54 -2.61 0.64 24.28
N GLU A 55 -3.21 1.82 24.03
CA GLU A 55 -4.65 1.98 24.06
C GLU A 55 -5.12 3.18 23.21
N TYR A 56 -6.20 2.97 22.47
CA TYR A 56 -7.01 4.00 21.84
C TYR A 56 -8.46 3.82 22.27
N ALA A 57 -9.04 4.80 22.94
CA ALA A 57 -10.44 4.79 23.33
C ALA A 57 -11.18 6.01 22.79
N GLY A 58 -12.43 5.81 22.41
CA GLY A 58 -13.27 6.86 21.86
C GLY A 58 -14.75 6.60 22.13
N GLY A 59 -15.53 7.68 22.16
CA GLY A 59 -16.96 7.59 22.32
C GLY A 59 -17.67 8.75 21.64
N TRP A 60 -18.85 8.46 21.10
CA TRP A 60 -19.74 9.45 20.52
C TRP A 60 -21.17 9.18 20.98
N HIS A 61 -21.96 10.23 21.14
CA HIS A 61 -23.38 10.13 21.42
C HIS A 61 -24.15 11.18 20.63
N LEU A 62 -25.43 10.91 20.39
CA LEU A 62 -26.31 11.87 19.74
C LEU A 62 -26.45 13.14 20.61
N PRO A 63 -26.20 14.35 20.08
CA PRO A 63 -26.41 15.59 20.83
C PRO A 63 -27.87 15.73 21.27
N GLY A 64 -28.11 15.91 22.58
CA GLY A 64 -29.47 15.98 23.16
C GLY A 64 -30.21 14.64 23.27
N GLY A 65 -29.56 13.52 22.92
CA GLY A 65 -30.16 12.18 22.86
C GLY A 65 -29.25 11.11 23.45
N GLU A 66 -28.64 11.37 24.60
CA GLU A 66 -27.69 10.43 25.25
C GLU A 66 -28.30 9.06 25.53
N ASN A 67 -29.62 8.93 25.66
CA ASN A 67 -30.27 7.64 25.89
C ASN A 67 -30.79 6.99 24.61
N ILE A 68 -30.63 7.64 23.45
CA ILE A 68 -31.14 7.14 22.16
C ILE A 68 -30.03 6.40 21.42
N LEU A 69 -28.84 7.00 21.33
CA LEU A 69 -27.71 6.41 20.62
C LEU A 69 -26.39 6.81 21.28
N LYS A 70 -25.66 5.81 21.78
CA LYS A 70 -24.27 5.93 22.24
C LYS A 70 -23.42 4.90 21.51
N VAL A 71 -22.24 5.31 21.07
CA VAL A 71 -21.23 4.46 20.47
C VAL A 71 -19.95 4.63 21.27
N ARG A 72 -19.36 3.54 21.73
CA ARG A 72 -18.06 3.52 22.39
C ARG A 72 -17.19 2.46 21.73
N GLY A 73 -15.90 2.70 21.74
CA GLY A 73 -14.95 1.67 21.34
C GLY A 73 -13.60 1.91 21.97
N SER A 74 -12.88 0.82 22.19
CA SER A 74 -11.49 0.80 22.62
C SER A 74 -10.72 -0.20 21.77
N VAL A 75 -9.43 0.06 21.58
CA VAL A 75 -8.48 -0.85 20.98
C VAL A 75 -7.22 -0.82 21.83
N GLU A 76 -6.75 -1.99 22.22
CA GLU A 76 -5.59 -2.20 23.07
C GLU A 76 -4.54 -3.03 22.34
N GLY A 77 -3.28 -2.79 22.70
CA GLY A 77 -2.15 -3.59 22.20
C GLY A 77 -1.98 -3.53 20.69
N VAL A 78 -2.15 -2.34 20.10
CA VAL A 78 -1.93 -2.16 18.66
C VAL A 78 -0.44 -2.27 18.38
N ASN A 79 -0.07 -3.24 17.55
CA ASN A 79 1.28 -3.41 17.04
C ASN A 79 1.22 -3.57 15.53
N ALA A 80 1.95 -2.74 14.79
CA ALA A 80 2.08 -2.91 13.36
C ALA A 80 3.54 -2.64 12.95
N ALA A 81 4.14 -3.57 12.23
CA ALA A 81 5.57 -3.57 11.96
C ALA A 81 5.90 -4.01 10.53
N GLY A 82 7.06 -3.59 10.04
CA GLY A 82 7.64 -4.03 8.77
C GLY A 82 7.20 -3.22 7.56
N PHE A 83 6.62 -2.03 7.73
CA PHE A 83 6.25 -1.16 6.60
C PHE A 83 7.45 -0.41 5.98
N SER A 84 8.54 -0.27 6.72
CA SER A 84 9.76 0.43 6.31
C SER A 84 10.84 -0.50 5.76
N THR A 85 10.64 -1.82 5.79
CA THR A 85 11.62 -2.86 5.43
C THR A 85 11.50 -3.33 3.97
N PHE A 86 10.98 -2.50 3.06
CA PHE A 86 10.97 -2.83 1.64
C PHE A 86 12.37 -2.73 1.05
N GLU A 87 12.74 -3.65 0.16
CA GLU A 87 14.03 -3.71 -0.51
C GLU A 87 13.84 -3.48 -2.02
N LEU A 88 14.77 -2.77 -2.64
CA LEU A 88 14.85 -2.69 -4.10
C LEU A 88 15.66 -3.88 -4.60
N ASP A 89 14.99 -4.85 -5.22
CA ASP A 89 15.68 -6.02 -5.77
C ASP A 89 16.44 -5.65 -7.03
N SER A 90 15.80 -4.88 -7.91
CA SER A 90 16.39 -4.46 -9.17
C SER A 90 15.69 -3.24 -9.75
N ILE A 91 16.50 -2.46 -10.46
CA ILE A 91 16.06 -1.42 -11.36
C ILE A 91 16.83 -1.56 -12.67
N SER A 92 16.16 -1.37 -13.79
CA SER A 92 16.83 -1.19 -15.07
C SER A 92 16.07 -0.21 -15.94
N TYR A 93 16.80 0.70 -16.56
CA TYR A 93 16.26 1.63 -17.54
C TYR A 93 17.05 1.54 -18.84
N ASN A 94 16.35 1.26 -19.94
CA ASN A 94 16.93 1.20 -21.27
C ASN A 94 16.62 2.50 -22.02
N LEU A 95 17.64 3.32 -22.24
CA LEU A 95 17.53 4.61 -22.93
C LEU A 95 17.09 4.48 -24.39
N PHE A 96 17.39 3.37 -25.07
CA PHE A 96 17.03 3.15 -26.47
C PHE A 96 15.57 2.76 -26.63
N THR A 97 15.06 1.91 -25.73
CA THR A 97 13.67 1.45 -25.79
C THR A 97 12.73 2.27 -24.90
N GLY A 98 13.26 3.13 -24.03
CA GLY A 98 12.52 3.84 -22.99
C GLY A 98 11.96 2.92 -21.91
N GLN A 99 12.35 1.64 -21.87
CA GLN A 99 11.78 0.67 -20.95
C GLN A 99 12.39 0.81 -19.56
N LEU A 100 11.54 0.99 -18.56
CA LEU A 100 11.85 0.97 -17.15
C LEU A 100 11.30 -0.33 -16.54
N HIS A 101 12.15 -1.08 -15.86
CA HIS A 101 11.76 -2.19 -15.01
C HIS A 101 12.20 -1.93 -13.57
N LEU A 102 11.31 -2.24 -12.63
CA LEU A 102 11.53 -2.06 -11.20
C LEU A 102 10.95 -3.27 -10.45
N SER A 103 11.74 -3.85 -9.55
CA SER A 103 11.32 -4.92 -8.65
C SER A 103 11.55 -4.48 -7.21
N LEU A 104 10.47 -4.49 -6.43
CA LEU A 104 10.47 -4.21 -5.01
C LEU A 104 10.01 -5.45 -4.26
N SER A 105 10.70 -5.78 -3.18
CA SER A 105 10.31 -6.84 -2.26
C SER A 105 10.05 -6.26 -0.88
N LEU A 106 9.22 -6.95 -0.12
CA LEU A 106 8.89 -6.62 1.26
C LEU A 106 8.82 -7.93 2.02
N ASN A 107 9.82 -8.14 2.88
CA ASN A 107 10.08 -9.43 3.52
C ASN A 107 8.92 -9.88 4.40
N SER A 108 8.48 -9.00 5.31
CA SER A 108 7.34 -9.29 6.16
C SER A 108 6.70 -8.01 6.67
N VAL A 109 5.37 -7.98 6.68
CA VAL A 109 4.55 -6.96 7.34
C VAL A 109 3.61 -7.66 8.29
N SER A 110 3.52 -7.17 9.51
CA SER A 110 2.55 -7.66 10.48
C SER A 110 1.74 -6.54 11.09
N ALA A 111 0.50 -6.84 11.44
CA ALA A 111 -0.36 -6.00 12.25
C ALA A 111 -1.16 -6.88 13.19
N SER A 112 -1.17 -6.54 14.47
CA SER A 112 -1.93 -7.24 15.50
C SER A 112 -2.56 -6.25 16.47
N ILE A 113 -3.63 -6.71 17.09
CA ILE A 113 -4.32 -6.07 18.21
C ILE A 113 -4.53 -7.12 19.28
N ASP A 114 -4.31 -6.75 20.54
CA ASP A 114 -4.56 -7.66 21.66
C ASP A 114 -6.06 -7.77 21.91
N ALA A 115 -6.75 -6.64 21.95
CA ALA A 115 -8.20 -6.57 22.08
C ALA A 115 -8.75 -5.31 21.43
N ALA A 116 -9.91 -5.41 20.83
CA ALA A 116 -10.73 -4.28 20.41
C ALA A 116 -12.16 -4.55 20.86
N GLU A 117 -12.77 -3.59 21.52
CA GLU A 117 -14.15 -3.67 21.96
C GLU A 117 -14.95 -2.52 21.35
N GLY A 118 -16.17 -2.82 20.92
CA GLY A 118 -17.12 -1.88 20.38
C GLY A 118 -18.47 -2.06 21.04
N GLU A 119 -19.06 -0.98 21.51
CA GLU A 119 -20.39 -0.97 22.09
C GLU A 119 -21.26 0.05 21.37
N VAL A 120 -22.42 -0.41 20.90
CA VAL A 120 -23.48 0.45 20.38
C VAL A 120 -24.71 0.27 21.27
N GLN A 121 -25.11 1.33 21.93
CA GLN A 121 -26.35 1.38 22.69
C GLN A 121 -27.41 2.12 21.87
N ILE A 122 -28.54 1.47 21.62
CA ILE A 122 -29.72 2.03 20.96
C ILE A 122 -30.91 1.88 21.91
N PHE A 123 -31.41 3.00 22.45
CA PHE A 123 -32.36 2.98 23.58
C PHE A 123 -31.84 2.11 24.74
N ASP A 124 -32.61 1.10 25.16
CA ASP A 124 -32.23 0.15 26.22
C ASP A 124 -31.49 -1.08 25.70
N ARG A 125 -31.22 -1.17 24.39
CA ARG A 125 -30.51 -2.31 23.79
C ARG A 125 -29.03 -2.00 23.65
N LYS A 126 -28.21 -2.86 24.25
CA LYS A 126 -26.76 -2.85 24.11
C LYS A 126 -26.34 -3.92 23.10
N LEU A 127 -25.57 -3.49 22.10
CA LEU A 127 -24.96 -4.34 21.10
C LEU A 127 -23.45 -4.26 21.27
N THR A 128 -22.80 -5.40 21.48
CA THR A 128 -21.35 -5.48 21.64
C THR A 128 -20.70 -6.18 20.45
N ALA A 129 -19.49 -5.75 20.17
CA ALA A 129 -18.57 -6.38 19.25
C ALA A 129 -17.20 -6.45 19.94
N ASP A 130 -16.50 -7.55 19.75
CA ASP A 130 -15.14 -7.72 20.23
C ASP A 130 -14.29 -8.35 19.13
N ALA A 131 -13.03 -7.94 19.03
CA ALA A 131 -12.10 -8.43 18.04
C ALA A 131 -10.70 -8.54 18.64
N SER A 132 -9.93 -9.53 18.22
CA SER A 132 -8.53 -9.69 18.59
C SER A 132 -7.77 -10.45 17.51
N GLY A 133 -6.45 -10.42 17.62
CA GLY A 133 -5.58 -11.21 16.77
C GLY A 133 -4.82 -10.37 15.76
N GLY A 134 -4.34 -11.01 14.70
CA GLY A 134 -3.39 -10.39 13.81
C GLY A 134 -3.32 -11.00 12.42
N ILE A 135 -2.62 -10.26 11.57
CA ILE A 135 -2.30 -10.64 10.21
C ILE A 135 -0.80 -10.42 9.99
N ALA A 136 -0.14 -11.42 9.45
CA ALA A 136 1.20 -11.33 8.93
C ALA A 136 1.19 -11.70 7.45
N VAL A 137 1.89 -10.90 6.65
CA VAL A 137 2.06 -11.11 5.23
C VAL A 137 3.54 -11.18 4.95
N SER A 138 3.97 -12.23 4.26
CA SER A 138 5.39 -12.48 3.95
C SER A 138 5.62 -12.55 2.45
N ASP A 139 6.84 -12.22 2.04
CA ASP A 139 7.34 -12.30 0.66
C ASP A 139 6.45 -11.55 -0.34
N VAL A 140 6.05 -10.32 0.00
CA VAL A 140 5.32 -9.46 -0.94
C VAL A 140 6.32 -8.93 -1.96
N ARG A 141 6.06 -9.18 -3.24
CA ARG A 141 6.88 -8.71 -4.34
C ARG A 141 6.03 -7.95 -5.34
N VAL A 142 6.53 -6.80 -5.75
CA VAL A 142 5.93 -5.96 -6.79
C VAL A 142 6.94 -5.79 -7.90
N ARG A 143 6.58 -6.24 -9.09
CA ARG A 143 7.33 -5.93 -10.31
C ARG A 143 6.53 -4.98 -11.17
N ALA A 144 7.24 -4.02 -11.71
CA ALA A 144 6.70 -2.99 -12.56
C ALA A 144 7.54 -2.86 -13.83
N GLY A 145 6.87 -2.77 -14.96
CA GLY A 145 7.43 -2.40 -16.25
C GLY A 145 6.68 -1.20 -16.80
N ALA A 146 7.36 -0.28 -17.46
CA ALA A 146 6.71 0.78 -18.22
C ALA A 146 7.60 1.29 -19.35
N ILE A 147 7.00 1.78 -20.43
CA ILE A 147 7.70 2.54 -21.46
C ILE A 147 7.55 4.02 -21.14
N VAL A 148 8.67 4.66 -20.81
CA VAL A 148 8.79 6.10 -20.60
C VAL A 148 9.31 6.72 -21.87
N ALA A 149 8.45 7.47 -22.57
CA ALA A 149 8.85 8.26 -23.72
C ALA A 149 8.98 9.73 -23.30
N VAL A 150 10.16 10.29 -23.54
CA VAL A 150 10.49 11.70 -23.26
C VAL A 150 10.40 12.47 -24.57
N GLY A 151 9.46 13.42 -24.65
CA GLY A 151 9.25 14.28 -25.82
C GLY A 151 9.42 15.76 -25.50
N VAL A 152 9.35 16.60 -26.52
CA VAL A 152 9.53 18.06 -26.40
C VAL A 152 8.45 18.72 -25.52
N ASP A 153 7.25 18.12 -25.47
CA ASP A 153 6.10 18.61 -24.70
C ASP A 153 5.94 17.96 -23.31
N GLY A 154 6.83 17.03 -22.92
CA GLY A 154 6.83 16.40 -21.60
C GLY A 154 7.10 14.89 -21.61
N TYR A 155 6.69 14.23 -20.52
CA TYR A 155 6.90 12.80 -20.28
C TYR A 155 5.59 12.05 -20.53
N SER A 156 5.65 10.94 -21.27
CA SER A 156 4.52 10.04 -21.43
C SER A 156 4.90 8.64 -20.98
N VAL A 157 4.00 8.00 -20.25
CA VAL A 157 4.18 6.64 -19.73
C VAL A 157 3.13 5.77 -20.40
N ARG A 158 3.57 4.69 -21.01
CA ARG A 158 2.72 3.77 -21.77
C ARG A 158 3.11 2.33 -21.44
N ASN A 159 2.19 1.40 -21.69
CA ASN A 159 2.41 -0.03 -21.50
C ASN A 159 2.91 -0.32 -20.09
N VAL A 160 2.15 0.14 -19.08
CA VAL A 160 2.46 -0.19 -17.70
C VAL A 160 2.12 -1.66 -17.49
N GLU A 161 3.11 -2.44 -17.07
CA GLU A 161 2.98 -3.83 -16.67
C GLU A 161 3.16 -3.90 -15.15
N LEU A 162 2.25 -4.56 -14.45
CA LEU A 162 2.33 -4.70 -12.99
C LEU A 162 2.05 -6.13 -12.55
N GLU A 163 2.99 -6.69 -11.80
CA GLU A 163 2.87 -7.99 -11.18
C GLU A 163 2.95 -7.84 -9.67
N LEU A 164 1.92 -8.30 -8.97
CA LEU A 164 1.91 -8.42 -7.50
C LEU A 164 1.94 -9.90 -7.15
N SER A 165 2.92 -10.29 -6.34
CA SER A 165 3.02 -11.61 -5.74
C SER A 165 2.99 -11.48 -4.22
N ILE A 166 2.29 -12.38 -3.57
CA ILE A 166 2.26 -12.51 -2.11
C ILE A 166 2.58 -13.98 -1.81
N GLY A 167 3.59 -14.23 -0.97
CA GLY A 167 3.97 -15.59 -0.61
C GLY A 167 2.95 -16.22 0.33
N GLU A 168 2.99 -15.82 1.60
CA GLU A 168 2.13 -16.36 2.64
C GLU A 168 1.38 -15.25 3.37
N ILE A 169 0.12 -15.52 3.69
CA ILE A 169 -0.68 -14.73 4.62
C ILE A 169 -1.04 -15.64 5.78
N ASN A 170 -0.61 -15.26 6.98
CA ASN A 170 -1.04 -15.89 8.22
C ASN A 170 -1.93 -14.90 8.97
N SER A 171 -3.23 -15.16 8.92
CA SER A 171 -4.25 -14.40 9.62
C SER A 171 -4.89 -15.29 10.69
N GLU A 172 -4.87 -14.78 11.92
CA GLU A 172 -5.60 -15.33 13.04
C GLU A 172 -6.39 -14.18 13.66
N ILE A 173 -7.60 -13.97 13.16
CA ILE A 173 -8.52 -12.92 13.61
C ILE A 173 -9.67 -13.59 14.33
N GLN A 174 -9.86 -13.20 15.58
CA GLN A 174 -11.07 -13.47 16.34
C GLN A 174 -11.96 -12.22 16.23
N LEU A 175 -13.22 -12.43 15.88
CA LEU A 175 -14.19 -11.34 15.77
C LEU A 175 -15.54 -11.90 16.17
N ASN A 176 -16.12 -11.33 17.22
CA ASN A 176 -17.47 -11.60 17.65
C ASN A 176 -18.31 -10.35 17.40
N LEU A 177 -19.36 -10.50 16.59
CA LEU A 177 -20.33 -9.44 16.33
C LEU A 177 -21.66 -9.85 16.94
N PHE A 178 -22.13 -9.09 17.92
CA PHE A 178 -23.44 -9.28 18.54
C PHE A 178 -23.65 -10.72 19.05
N GLY A 179 -22.62 -11.30 19.67
CA GLY A 179 -22.62 -12.67 20.18
C GLY A 179 -22.46 -13.75 19.12
N ARG A 180 -22.07 -13.42 17.88
CA ARG A 180 -21.76 -14.39 16.82
C ARG A 180 -20.30 -14.30 16.42
N GLU A 181 -19.61 -15.43 16.53
CA GLU A 181 -18.24 -15.57 16.06
C GLU A 181 -18.19 -15.60 14.52
N VAL A 182 -17.45 -14.67 13.94
CA VAL A 182 -17.25 -14.52 12.49
C VAL A 182 -15.77 -14.49 12.09
N GLY A 183 -14.86 -14.35 13.06
CA GLY A 183 -13.41 -14.22 12.84
C GLY A 183 -12.80 -15.37 12.01
N GLY A 184 -13.20 -16.61 12.28
CA GLY A 184 -12.70 -17.78 11.54
C GLY A 184 -12.95 -17.69 10.03
N ARG A 185 -14.11 -17.18 9.59
CA ARG A 185 -14.42 -17.02 8.16
C ARG A 185 -13.57 -15.96 7.48
N ILE A 186 -13.22 -14.90 8.21
CA ILE A 186 -12.37 -13.82 7.71
C ILE A 186 -10.94 -14.33 7.57
N SER A 187 -10.44 -15.02 8.61
CA SER A 187 -9.12 -15.63 8.61
C SER A 187 -8.98 -16.64 7.46
N ASP A 188 -9.95 -17.54 7.29
CA ASP A 188 -9.97 -18.51 6.18
C ASP A 188 -9.96 -17.85 4.80
N PHE A 189 -10.66 -16.72 4.64
CA PHE A 189 -10.67 -15.98 3.40
C PHE A 189 -9.30 -15.33 3.11
N LEU A 190 -8.71 -14.68 4.13
CA LEU A 190 -7.40 -14.02 4.02
C LEU A 190 -6.28 -15.03 3.76
N ASN A 191 -6.30 -16.17 4.43
CA ASN A 191 -5.29 -17.22 4.26
C ASN A 191 -5.36 -17.86 2.85
N LYS A 192 -6.52 -17.83 2.18
CA LYS A 192 -6.70 -18.29 0.78
C LYS A 192 -6.39 -17.22 -0.27
N LEU A 193 -6.18 -15.98 0.15
CA LEU A 193 -5.97 -14.85 -0.74
C LEU A 193 -4.72 -15.02 -1.62
N PRO A 194 -3.55 -15.51 -1.13
CA PRO A 194 -2.37 -15.74 -1.98
C PRO A 194 -2.66 -16.67 -3.16
N TYR A 195 -3.31 -17.81 -2.88
CA TYR A 195 -3.73 -18.77 -3.91
C TYR A 195 -4.70 -18.14 -4.93
N ASN A 196 -5.64 -17.33 -4.47
CA ASN A 196 -6.58 -16.65 -5.37
C ASN A 196 -5.88 -15.57 -6.21
N LEU A 197 -4.91 -14.85 -5.65
CA LEU A 197 -4.12 -13.86 -6.40
C LEU A 197 -3.31 -14.53 -7.50
N GLU A 198 -2.68 -15.67 -7.22
CA GLU A 198 -1.96 -16.46 -8.23
C GLU A 198 -2.92 -16.96 -9.31
N LYS A 199 -4.07 -17.53 -8.91
CA LYS A 199 -5.08 -18.05 -9.85
C LYS A 199 -5.66 -16.98 -10.77
N TYR A 200 -5.84 -15.75 -10.28
CA TYR A 200 -6.42 -14.63 -11.03
C TYR A 200 -5.41 -13.55 -11.40
N GLN A 201 -4.11 -13.88 -11.41
CA GLN A 201 -3.02 -12.92 -11.56
C GLN A 201 -3.19 -12.02 -12.77
N SER A 202 -3.52 -12.57 -13.96
CA SER A 202 -3.74 -11.76 -15.18
C SER A 202 -4.87 -10.72 -15.03
N GLN A 203 -5.89 -10.99 -14.23
CA GLN A 203 -7.00 -10.07 -14.00
C GLN A 203 -6.61 -9.00 -12.98
N VAL A 204 -5.90 -9.39 -11.91
CA VAL A 204 -5.36 -8.47 -10.90
C VAL A 204 -4.37 -7.50 -11.54
N SER A 205 -3.43 -8.01 -12.34
CA SER A 205 -2.47 -7.21 -13.10
C SER A 205 -3.19 -6.17 -13.96
N ARG A 206 -4.15 -6.56 -14.80
CA ARG A 206 -4.89 -5.59 -15.63
C ARG A 206 -5.57 -4.47 -14.84
N VAL A 207 -6.15 -4.78 -13.69
CA VAL A 207 -6.78 -3.77 -12.83
C VAL A 207 -5.71 -2.84 -12.24
N LEU A 208 -4.60 -3.39 -11.76
CA LEU A 208 -3.48 -2.61 -11.22
C LEU A 208 -2.82 -1.74 -12.29
N GLU A 209 -2.62 -2.26 -13.49
CA GLU A 209 -2.11 -1.55 -14.66
C GLU A 209 -3.02 -0.37 -15.00
N TYR A 210 -4.33 -0.61 -15.16
CA TYR A 210 -5.30 0.45 -15.43
C TYR A 210 -5.32 1.54 -14.36
N LEU A 211 -5.34 1.16 -13.08
CA LEU A 211 -5.31 2.11 -11.97
C LEU A 211 -4.00 2.91 -11.96
N SER A 212 -2.88 2.25 -12.23
CA SER A 212 -1.57 2.88 -12.22
C SER A 212 -1.40 3.83 -13.39
N GLU A 213 -1.81 3.45 -14.59
CA GLU A 213 -1.88 4.36 -15.75
C GLU A 213 -2.76 5.58 -15.46
N TYR A 214 -3.95 5.38 -14.88
CA TYR A 214 -4.83 6.48 -14.50
C TYR A 214 -4.16 7.46 -13.51
N ILE A 215 -3.52 6.92 -12.47
CA ILE A 215 -2.82 7.71 -11.44
C ILE A 215 -1.61 8.43 -12.03
N ILE A 216 -0.77 7.72 -12.78
CA ILE A 216 0.45 8.25 -13.40
C ILE A 216 0.07 9.37 -14.36
N ASN A 217 -0.89 9.13 -15.25
CA ASN A 217 -1.36 10.14 -16.18
C ASN A 217 -1.94 11.34 -15.42
N ARG A 218 -2.72 11.14 -14.35
CA ARG A 218 -3.24 12.26 -13.56
C ARG A 218 -2.15 13.08 -12.87
N LEU A 219 -1.04 12.47 -12.48
CA LEU A 219 0.08 13.14 -11.80
C LEU A 219 1.06 13.79 -12.78
N LEU A 220 1.24 13.21 -13.96
CA LEU A 220 2.11 13.74 -15.02
C LEU A 220 1.41 14.77 -15.91
N SER A 221 0.08 14.76 -15.99
CA SER A 221 -0.70 15.81 -16.63
C SER A 221 -0.47 17.12 -15.86
N ARG A 222 0.22 18.09 -16.49
CA ARG A 222 0.34 19.44 -15.94
C ARG A 222 -1.05 20.03 -15.66
N PRO A 223 -1.22 20.85 -14.62
CA PRO A 223 -2.42 21.67 -14.47
C PRO A 223 -2.40 22.79 -15.53
N SER A 224 -2.74 22.48 -16.77
CA SER A 224 -2.99 23.47 -17.83
C SER A 224 -4.40 23.38 -18.43
N ASP A 225 -5.18 22.36 -18.08
CA ASP A 225 -6.53 22.17 -18.64
C ASP A 225 -7.64 22.63 -17.67
N ALA A 226 -7.29 23.54 -16.75
CA ALA A 226 -8.24 24.33 -15.97
C ALA A 226 -8.20 25.78 -16.46
N GLN A 227 -8.69 26.01 -17.68
CA GLN A 227 -9.23 27.30 -18.13
C GLN A 227 -10.62 27.05 -18.71
#